data_AF-A0A7C9AP38-F1
#
_entry.id   AF-A0A7C9AP38-F1
#
_cell.length_a   1.000
_cell.length_b   1.000
_cell.length_c   1.000
_cell.angle_alpha   90.00
_cell.angle_beta   90.00
_cell.angle_gamma   90.00
#
_symmetry.space_group_name_H-M   'P 1'
#
loop_
_entity.id
_entity.type
_entity.pdbx_description
1 polymer ?
#
loop_
_entity_poly.entity_id
_entity_poly.type
_entity_poly.pdbx_seq_one_letter_code
_entity_poly.pdbx_strand_id
1 'polypeptide(L)'
;MSPDATLCATLMSALYSSVTEEDVSNRQLTVHVKVSRKNNVYVEVTLRCLAVEGDGLGPPEQSDGGILANVMAAGFKGELPRFQAGVTMEISRLDAWYSDAEGSLEDPATYIVRGLCRRCCLPELILRCMQVSVSLVELGEIPDKHDELVELVGSPETGFFHLFSQQQLQEFLLFE
;
A
#
# COMPACT_ATOMS: atom_id res chain seq x y z
N MET A 1 -15.24 14.05 12.95
CA MET A 1 -14.44 14.04 14.18
C MET A 1 -13.08 14.64 13.84
N SER A 2 -12.58 15.60 14.60
CA SER A 2 -11.23 16.13 14.36
C SER A 2 -10.19 15.15 14.92
N PRO A 3 -9.11 14.85 14.18
CA PRO A 3 -8.03 14.01 14.70
C PRO A 3 -7.40 14.63 15.94
N ASP A 4 -7.08 13.79 16.92
CA ASP A 4 -6.43 14.17 18.17
C ASP A 4 -5.09 13.43 18.34
N ALA A 5 -4.38 13.72 19.44
CA ALA A 5 -3.10 13.10 19.73
C ALA A 5 -3.21 11.57 19.91
N THR A 6 -4.33 11.09 20.44
CA THR A 6 -4.60 9.65 20.65
C THR A 6 -4.72 8.93 19.32
N LEU A 7 -5.47 9.49 18.38
CA LEU A 7 -5.61 8.97 17.03
C LEU A 7 -4.26 8.96 16.31
N CYS A 8 -3.48 10.04 16.41
CA CYS A 8 -2.15 10.09 15.81
C CYS A 8 -1.21 9.02 16.38
N ALA A 9 -1.16 8.85 17.71
CA ALA A 9 -0.33 7.83 18.34
C ALA A 9 -0.77 6.40 17.97
N THR A 10 -2.08 6.16 17.90
CA THR A 10 -2.65 4.86 17.52
C THR A 10 -2.34 4.53 16.06
N LEU A 11 -2.49 5.49 15.16
CA LEU A 11 -2.15 5.32 13.75
C LEU A 11 -0.64 5.09 13.56
N MET A 12 0.20 5.85 14.26
CA MET A 12 1.65 5.67 14.23
C MET A 12 2.04 4.25 14.67
N SER A 13 1.47 3.77 15.78
CA SER A 13 1.73 2.40 16.26
C SER A 13 1.26 1.34 15.28
N ALA A 14 0.12 1.55 14.63
CA ALA A 14 -0.44 0.59 13.68
C ALA A 14 0.40 0.53 12.39
N LEU A 15 0.88 1.67 11.89
CA LEU A 15 1.80 1.75 10.75
C LEU A 15 3.12 1.01 11.04
N TYR A 16 3.71 1.19 12.23
CA TYR A 16 4.88 0.40 12.64
C TYR A 16 4.60 -1.10 12.69
N SER A 17 3.40 -1.49 13.14
CA SER A 17 3.00 -2.90 13.26
C SER A 17 2.72 -3.58 11.92
N SER A 18 2.76 -2.84 10.81
CA SER A 18 2.58 -3.39 9.45
C SER A 18 3.85 -3.99 8.86
N VAL A 19 4.99 -3.84 9.53
CA VAL A 19 6.31 -4.38 9.14
C VAL A 19 6.95 -5.10 10.31
N THR A 20 8.03 -5.85 10.03
CA THR A 20 8.74 -6.60 11.08
C THR A 20 9.67 -5.70 11.90
N GLU A 21 10.03 -6.12 13.12
CA GLU A 21 11.03 -5.41 13.93
C GLU A 21 12.40 -5.37 13.24
N GLU A 22 12.73 -6.42 12.49
CA GLU A 22 13.94 -6.50 11.69
C GLU A 22 13.95 -5.43 10.59
N ASP A 23 12.83 -5.27 9.86
CA ASP A 23 12.69 -4.22 8.85
C ASP A 23 12.86 -2.83 9.46
N VAL A 24 12.23 -2.58 10.62
CA VAL A 24 12.33 -1.29 11.33
C VAL A 24 13.78 -0.98 11.69
N SER A 25 14.50 -1.96 12.24
CA SER A 25 15.90 -1.81 12.65
C SER A 25 16.82 -1.63 11.44
N ASN A 26 16.79 -2.57 10.49
CA ASN A 26 17.70 -2.61 9.35
C ASN A 26 17.52 -1.42 8.41
N ARG A 27 16.27 -0.98 8.22
CA ARG A 27 15.94 0.15 7.36
C ARG A 27 15.89 1.48 8.12
N GLN A 28 16.13 1.47 9.43
CA GLN A 28 15.96 2.65 10.30
C GLN A 28 14.62 3.36 10.04
N LEU A 29 13.53 2.58 9.94
CA LEU A 29 12.22 3.10 9.60
C LEU A 29 11.73 4.03 10.71
N THR A 30 11.39 5.27 10.35
CA THR A 30 10.70 6.21 11.22
C THR A 30 9.31 6.52 10.68
N VAL A 31 8.33 6.54 11.60
CA VAL A 31 6.95 6.91 11.32
C VAL A 31 6.59 8.07 12.23
N HIS A 32 6.14 9.15 11.62
CA HIS A 32 5.62 10.31 12.34
C HIS A 32 4.21 10.60 11.88
N VAL A 33 3.31 10.75 12.85
CA VAL A 33 1.91 11.08 12.61
C VAL A 33 1.55 12.26 13.49
N LYS A 34 1.00 13.31 12.90
CA LYS A 34 0.57 14.51 13.65
C LYS A 34 -0.62 15.17 12.98
N VAL A 35 -1.42 15.89 13.76
CA VAL A 35 -2.47 16.77 13.20
C VAL A 35 -1.81 17.90 12.42
N SER A 36 -2.33 18.19 11.21
CA SER A 36 -1.79 19.27 10.40
C SER A 36 -1.97 20.61 11.09
N ARG A 37 -0.89 21.41 11.12
CA ARG A 37 -0.93 22.78 11.65
C ARG A 37 -1.73 23.73 10.75
N LYS A 38 -1.86 23.39 9.46
CA LYS A 38 -2.58 24.22 8.47
C LYS A 38 -4.07 23.94 8.48
N ASN A 39 -4.49 22.71 8.80
CA ASN A 39 -5.88 22.32 8.87
C ASN A 39 -6.05 21.17 9.88
N ASN A 40 -6.73 21.46 10.98
CA ASN A 40 -6.89 20.53 12.10
C ASN A 40 -7.81 19.33 11.81
N VAL A 41 -8.33 19.19 10.60
CA VAL A 41 -9.09 18.02 10.14
C VAL A 41 -8.18 17.01 9.42
N TYR A 42 -6.99 17.42 8.97
CA TYR A 42 -6.02 16.53 8.33
C TYR A 42 -4.98 16.00 9.31
N VAL A 43 -4.51 14.78 9.01
CA VAL A 43 -3.34 14.18 9.63
C VAL A 43 -2.21 14.16 8.61
N GLU A 44 -1.03 14.59 9.04
CA GLU A 44 0.21 14.46 8.29
C GLU A 44 0.92 13.18 8.73
N VAL A 45 1.17 12.28 7.78
CA VAL A 45 1.94 11.05 7.97
C VAL A 45 3.25 11.22 7.21
N THR A 46 4.37 11.02 7.91
CA THR A 46 5.72 11.05 7.32
C THR A 46 6.40 9.73 7.64
N LEU A 47 6.81 9.02 6.60
CA LEU A 47 7.62 7.82 6.71
C LEU A 47 9.02 8.10 6.16
N ARG A 48 10.06 7.63 6.84
CA ARG A 48 11.44 7.71 6.36
C ARG A 48 12.15 6.40 6.62
N CYS A 49 12.98 5.96 5.69
CA CYS A 49 13.86 4.82 5.86
C CYS A 49 15.17 5.04 5.11
N LEU A 50 16.19 4.27 5.44
CA LEU A 50 17.37 4.11 4.57
C LEU A 50 16.93 3.51 3.24
N ALA A 51 17.31 4.18 2.16
CA ALA A 51 17.07 3.71 0.80
C ALA A 51 18.07 2.61 0.43
N VAL A 52 17.58 1.56 -0.21
CA VAL A 52 18.37 0.44 -0.72
C VAL A 52 17.96 0.12 -2.16
N GLU A 53 18.72 -0.75 -2.82
CA GLU A 53 18.37 -1.27 -4.15
C GLU A 53 16.96 -1.88 -4.14
N GLY A 54 16.12 -1.48 -5.09
CA GLY A 54 14.70 -1.88 -5.17
C GLY A 54 13.70 -0.83 -4.68
N ASP A 55 14.10 0.20 -3.92
CA ASP A 55 13.22 1.33 -3.54
C ASP A 55 13.03 2.37 -4.67
N GLY A 56 13.36 1.99 -5.91
CA GLY A 56 13.55 2.92 -7.02
C GLY A 56 15.01 3.31 -7.26
N LEU A 57 15.93 2.73 -6.48
CA LEU A 57 17.36 2.70 -6.75
C LEU A 57 17.70 1.42 -7.51
N GLY A 58 18.55 1.52 -8.53
CA GLY A 58 18.94 0.39 -9.37
C GLY A 58 18.04 0.18 -10.61
N PRO A 59 18.16 -0.96 -11.31
CA PRO A 59 17.34 -1.28 -12.48
C PRO A 59 15.84 -1.28 -12.15
N PRO A 60 14.97 -0.85 -13.09
CA PRO A 60 13.53 -0.67 -12.85
C PRO A 60 12.72 -1.98 -12.76
N GLU A 61 13.36 -3.10 -12.45
CA GLU A 61 12.75 -4.43 -12.43
C GLU A 61 11.85 -4.57 -11.18
N GLN A 62 10.54 -4.63 -11.42
CA GLN A 62 9.48 -4.90 -10.43
C GLN A 62 9.59 -4.11 -9.10
N SER A 63 9.90 -2.81 -9.18
CA SER A 63 9.87 -1.96 -7.98
C SER A 63 8.42 -1.67 -7.57
N ASP A 64 7.91 -2.44 -6.61
CA ASP A 64 6.62 -2.22 -5.97
C ASP A 64 6.72 -1.22 -4.80
N GLY A 65 7.67 -0.27 -4.88
CA GLY A 65 7.80 0.88 -3.99
C GLY A 65 8.37 0.57 -2.60
N GLY A 66 8.94 -0.63 -2.43
CA GLY A 66 9.66 -1.04 -1.22
C GLY A 66 8.83 -1.00 0.06
N ILE A 67 9.52 -0.83 1.19
CA ILE A 67 8.90 -0.84 2.53
C ILE A 67 7.93 0.33 2.72
N LEU A 68 8.24 1.51 2.18
CA LEU A 68 7.40 2.70 2.35
C LEU A 68 6.04 2.53 1.66
N ALA A 69 6.03 2.02 0.42
CA ALA A 69 4.78 1.70 -0.26
C ALA A 69 4.01 0.57 0.44
N ASN A 70 4.70 -0.42 1.01
CA ASN A 70 4.05 -1.51 1.75
C ASN A 70 3.30 -0.99 2.99
N VAL A 71 3.97 -0.19 3.83
CA VAL A 71 3.37 0.41 5.04
C VAL A 71 2.16 1.28 4.69
N MET A 72 2.29 2.14 3.67
CA MET A 72 1.18 2.99 3.24
C MET A 72 0.03 2.20 2.61
N ALA A 73 0.32 1.13 1.88
CA ALA A 73 -0.71 0.27 1.29
C ALA A 73 -1.56 -0.39 2.37
N ALA A 74 -0.97 -0.90 3.45
CA ALA A 74 -1.71 -1.43 4.59
C ALA A 74 -2.66 -0.37 5.19
N GLY A 75 -2.20 0.89 5.27
CA GLY A 75 -3.02 2.04 5.65
C GLY A 75 -4.21 2.27 4.71
N PHE A 76 -3.95 2.35 3.41
CA PHE A 76 -4.97 2.68 2.40
C PHE A 76 -6.00 1.58 2.19
N LYS A 77 -5.58 0.32 2.32
CA LYS A 77 -6.47 -0.84 2.25
C LYS A 77 -7.30 -1.03 3.53
N GLY A 78 -7.01 -0.29 4.60
CA GLY A 78 -7.68 -0.45 5.89
C GLY A 78 -7.26 -1.72 6.62
N GLU A 79 -6.07 -2.26 6.32
CA GLU A 79 -5.55 -3.54 6.80
C GLU A 79 -4.55 -3.36 7.95
N LEU A 80 -4.48 -2.17 8.54
CA LEU A 80 -3.58 -1.87 9.64
C LEU A 80 -3.93 -2.71 10.88
N PRO A 81 -2.99 -3.52 11.40
CA PRO A 81 -3.25 -4.35 12.57
C PRO A 81 -3.69 -3.51 13.75
N ARG A 82 -4.83 -3.89 14.36
CA ARG A 82 -5.36 -3.29 15.60
C ARG A 82 -5.72 -1.80 15.47
N PHE A 83 -5.78 -1.25 14.25
CA PHE A 83 -6.25 0.12 14.03
C PHE A 83 -7.78 0.14 13.86
N GLN A 84 -8.50 0.27 14.97
CA GLN A 84 -9.97 0.36 14.99
C GLN A 84 -10.45 1.72 15.46
N ALA A 85 -9.91 2.78 14.87
CA ALA A 85 -10.24 4.15 15.27
C ALA A 85 -11.61 4.64 14.74
N GLY A 86 -12.37 3.81 14.04
CA GLY A 86 -13.68 4.18 13.48
C GLY A 86 -13.60 5.30 12.44
N VAL A 87 -12.43 5.46 11.81
CA VAL A 87 -12.15 6.47 10.79
C VAL A 87 -11.66 5.80 9.52
N THR A 88 -12.10 6.34 8.40
CA THR A 88 -11.56 5.99 7.08
C THR A 88 -10.45 6.97 6.74
N MET A 89 -9.31 6.45 6.26
CA MET A 89 -8.22 7.29 5.78
C MET A 89 -8.48 7.68 4.32
N GLU A 90 -8.65 8.97 4.06
CA GLU A 90 -8.71 9.50 2.70
C GLU A 90 -7.43 10.25 2.36
N ILE A 91 -6.91 9.99 1.17
CA ILE A 91 -5.65 10.57 0.71
C ILE A 91 -5.92 11.96 0.16
N SER A 92 -5.52 12.98 0.90
CA SER A 92 -5.58 14.35 0.40
C SER A 92 -4.40 14.68 -0.53
N ARG A 93 -3.19 14.26 -0.14
CA ARG A 93 -1.93 14.51 -0.87
C ARG A 93 -0.94 13.39 -0.58
N LEU A 94 -0.10 13.10 -1.56
CA LEU A 94 0.95 12.10 -1.48
C LEU A 94 2.15 12.55 -2.31
N ASP A 95 3.34 12.47 -1.73
CA ASP A 95 4.61 12.69 -2.38
C ASP A 95 5.69 11.79 -1.77
N ALA A 96 6.80 11.63 -2.50
CA ALA A 96 7.95 10.85 -2.06
C ALA A 96 9.23 11.45 -2.64
N TRP A 97 10.26 11.51 -1.82
CA TRP A 97 11.53 12.18 -2.12
C TRP A 97 12.68 11.41 -1.51
N TYR A 98 13.84 11.42 -2.18
CA TYR A 98 15.09 11.08 -1.53
C TYR A 98 15.53 12.24 -0.63
N SER A 99 16.31 11.92 0.41
CA SER A 99 16.85 12.92 1.33
C SER A 99 18.26 12.56 1.73
N ASP A 100 19.11 13.56 1.88
CA ASP A 100 20.45 13.41 2.47
C ASP A 100 20.38 13.08 3.98
N ALA A 101 21.55 12.92 4.60
CA ALA A 101 21.66 12.62 6.03
C ALA A 101 21.10 13.77 6.89
N GLU A 102 21.25 15.00 6.42
CA GLU A 102 20.81 16.25 7.04
C GLU A 102 19.28 16.47 6.91
N GLY A 103 18.61 15.70 6.05
CA GLY A 103 17.16 15.76 5.81
C GLY A 103 16.74 16.74 4.72
N SER A 104 17.67 17.26 3.93
CA SER A 104 17.37 18.05 2.72
C SER A 104 16.77 17.14 1.66
N LEU A 105 15.71 17.60 0.99
CA LEU A 105 15.10 16.86 -0.10
C LEU A 105 15.97 16.94 -1.36
N GLU A 106 16.14 15.81 -2.02
CA GLU A 106 16.87 15.68 -3.28
C GLU A 106 15.89 15.39 -4.42
N ASP A 107 16.12 14.32 -5.19
CA ASP A 107 15.29 13.95 -6.32
C ASP A 107 13.96 13.30 -5.89
N PRO A 108 12.88 13.46 -6.68
CA PRO A 108 11.62 12.77 -6.44
C PRO A 108 11.78 11.24 -6.48
N ALA A 109 11.30 10.55 -5.45
CA ALA A 109 11.31 9.09 -5.36
C ALA A 109 10.02 8.50 -5.99
N THR A 110 9.83 8.75 -7.29
CA THR A 110 8.58 8.42 -8.01
C THR A 110 8.19 6.94 -7.99
N TYR A 111 9.15 6.03 -7.87
CA TYR A 111 8.93 4.60 -7.79
C TYR A 111 8.14 4.18 -6.54
N ILE A 112 8.29 4.90 -5.42
CA ILE A 112 7.53 4.63 -4.20
C ILE A 112 6.03 4.88 -4.45
N VAL A 113 5.70 6.02 -5.04
CA VAL A 113 4.30 6.37 -5.37
C VAL A 113 3.75 5.40 -6.41
N ARG A 114 4.54 5.04 -7.43
CA ARG A 114 4.13 4.07 -8.46
C ARG A 114 3.85 2.69 -7.85
N GLY A 115 4.73 2.21 -6.99
CA GLY A 115 4.57 0.95 -6.27
C GLY A 115 3.35 0.93 -5.37
N LEU A 116 3.09 2.03 -4.66
CA LEU A 116 1.89 2.18 -3.84
C LEU A 116 0.61 2.12 -4.69
N CYS A 117 0.57 2.82 -5.82
CA CYS A 117 -0.55 2.73 -6.76
C CYS A 117 -0.75 1.30 -7.27
N ARG A 118 0.33 0.58 -7.60
CA ARG A 118 0.25 -0.83 -8.02
C ARG A 118 -0.36 -1.70 -6.92
N ARG A 119 0.14 -1.59 -5.69
CA ARG A 119 -0.34 -2.36 -4.53
C ARG A 119 -1.80 -2.07 -4.19
N CYS A 120 -2.25 -0.82 -4.33
CA CYS A 120 -3.62 -0.45 -3.95
C CYS A 120 -4.64 -0.58 -5.07
N CYS A 121 -4.25 -0.40 -6.34
CA CYS A 121 -5.21 -0.32 -7.44
C CYS A 121 -5.29 -1.59 -8.27
N LEU A 122 -4.17 -2.29 -8.52
CA LEU A 122 -4.20 -3.48 -9.38
C LEU A 122 -4.96 -4.65 -8.74
N PRO A 123 -4.73 -5.02 -7.46
CA PRO A 123 -5.52 -6.06 -6.81
C PRO A 123 -7.01 -5.76 -6.81
N GLU A 124 -7.40 -4.53 -6.46
CA GLU A 124 -8.81 -4.12 -6.44
C GLU A 124 -9.44 -4.21 -7.83
N LEU A 125 -8.76 -3.72 -8.86
CA LEU A 125 -9.27 -3.79 -10.24
C LEU A 125 -9.49 -5.24 -10.67
N ILE A 126 -8.52 -6.12 -10.39
CA ILE A 126 -8.61 -7.54 -10.70
C ILE A 126 -9.76 -8.19 -9.94
N LEU A 127 -9.89 -7.94 -8.63
CA LEU A 127 -11.00 -8.47 -7.82
C LEU A 127 -12.37 -8.05 -8.36
N ARG A 128 -12.54 -6.77 -8.77
CA ARG A 128 -13.79 -6.32 -9.38
C ARG A 128 -14.04 -6.98 -10.74
N CYS A 129 -13.00 -7.21 -11.55
CA CYS A 129 -13.15 -7.98 -12.78
C CYS A 129 -13.59 -9.42 -12.51
N MET A 130 -12.99 -10.10 -11.53
CA MET A 130 -13.36 -11.46 -11.11
C MET A 130 -14.81 -11.53 -10.61
N GLN A 131 -15.24 -10.57 -9.79
CA GLN A 131 -16.64 -10.47 -9.32
C GLN A 131 -17.63 -10.31 -10.46
N VAL A 132 -17.29 -9.51 -11.47
CA VAL A 132 -18.12 -9.33 -12.67
C VAL A 132 -18.20 -10.64 -13.45
N SER A 133 -17.09 -11.36 -13.63
CA SER A 133 -17.08 -12.68 -14.28
C SER A 133 -18.02 -13.66 -13.58
N VAL A 134 -17.96 -13.76 -12.25
CA VAL A 134 -18.86 -14.62 -11.47
C VAL A 134 -20.32 -14.21 -11.67
N SER A 135 -20.62 -12.91 -11.62
CA SER A 135 -21.99 -12.40 -11.85
C SER A 135 -22.52 -12.71 -13.25
N LEU A 136 -21.65 -12.70 -14.27
CA LEU A 136 -22.01 -13.06 -15.64
C LEU A 136 -22.32 -14.56 -15.77
N VAL A 137 -21.56 -15.42 -15.10
CA VAL A 137 -21.84 -16.87 -15.04
C VAL A 137 -23.21 -17.14 -14.42
N GLU A 138 -23.58 -16.41 -13.35
CA GLU A 138 -24.92 -16.52 -12.73
C GLU A 138 -26.06 -16.15 -13.69
N LEU A 139 -25.78 -15.30 -14.69
CA LEU A 139 -26.72 -14.91 -15.74
C LEU A 139 -26.70 -15.86 -16.96
N GLY A 140 -25.85 -16.89 -16.95
CA GLY A 140 -25.71 -17.87 -18.03
C GLY A 140 -24.76 -17.45 -19.15
N GLU A 141 -23.97 -16.39 -18.96
CA GLU A 141 -22.94 -15.94 -19.89
C GLU A 141 -21.59 -16.65 -19.60
N ILE A 142 -20.75 -16.83 -20.62
CA ILE A 142 -19.40 -17.39 -20.48
C ILE A 142 -18.39 -16.24 -20.46
N PRO A 143 -17.68 -15.99 -19.34
CA PRO A 143 -16.68 -14.93 -19.30
C PRO A 143 -15.41 -15.34 -20.08
N ASP A 144 -15.12 -14.63 -21.18
CA ASP A 144 -14.01 -14.99 -22.09
C ASP A 144 -12.60 -14.80 -21.49
N LYS A 145 -12.43 -14.15 -20.33
CA LYS A 145 -11.12 -13.71 -19.80
C LYS A 145 -10.86 -14.06 -18.33
N HIS A 146 -11.70 -14.90 -17.73
CA HIS A 146 -11.54 -15.29 -16.33
C HIS A 146 -10.19 -15.98 -16.09
N ASP A 147 -9.91 -17.01 -16.89
CA ASP A 147 -8.68 -17.80 -16.79
C ASP A 147 -7.42 -16.97 -17.06
N GLU A 148 -7.50 -15.98 -17.97
CA GLU A 148 -6.38 -15.05 -18.24
C GLU A 148 -6.02 -14.21 -17.01
N LEU A 149 -7.02 -13.80 -16.21
CA LEU A 149 -6.79 -13.06 -14.97
C LEU A 149 -6.17 -13.95 -13.89
N VAL A 150 -6.60 -15.21 -13.80
CA VAL A 150 -6.00 -16.22 -12.90
C VAL A 150 -4.54 -16.46 -13.27
N GLU A 151 -4.25 -16.68 -14.55
CA GLU A 151 -2.88 -16.84 -15.05
C GLU A 151 -2.03 -15.58 -14.79
N LEU A 152 -2.59 -14.39 -15.01
CA LEU A 152 -1.90 -13.12 -14.77
C LEU A 152 -1.47 -12.95 -13.30
N VAL A 153 -2.34 -13.32 -12.35
CA VAL A 153 -2.04 -13.23 -10.90
C VAL A 153 -1.11 -14.36 -10.46
N GLY A 154 -1.33 -15.58 -10.96
CA GLY A 154 -0.57 -16.78 -10.58
C GLY A 154 0.82 -16.87 -11.21
N SER A 155 1.08 -16.13 -12.30
CA SER A 155 2.38 -16.16 -12.99
C SER A 155 3.48 -15.51 -12.14
N PRO A 156 4.57 -16.23 -11.82
CA PRO A 156 5.70 -15.66 -11.09
C PRO A 156 6.44 -14.58 -11.90
N GLU A 157 6.31 -14.59 -13.23
CA GLU A 157 6.98 -13.63 -14.11
C GLU A 157 6.36 -12.23 -14.05
N THR A 158 5.06 -12.15 -13.74
CA THR A 158 4.33 -10.88 -13.67
C THR A 158 4.57 -10.18 -12.33
N GLY A 159 4.83 -10.97 -11.27
CA GLY A 159 4.99 -10.49 -9.90
C GLY A 159 3.68 -10.00 -9.26
N PHE A 160 2.52 -10.20 -9.90
CA PHE A 160 1.26 -9.61 -9.45
C PHE A 160 0.78 -10.19 -8.13
N PHE A 161 1.03 -11.48 -7.89
CA PHE A 161 0.72 -12.14 -6.63
C PHE A 161 1.20 -11.35 -5.40
N HIS A 162 2.40 -10.75 -5.46
CA HIS A 162 3.01 -10.02 -4.34
C HIS A 162 2.36 -8.65 -4.06
N LEU A 163 1.48 -8.17 -4.94
CA LEU A 163 0.73 -6.93 -4.75
C LEU A 163 -0.50 -7.11 -3.86
N PHE A 164 -1.05 -8.33 -3.82
CA PHE A 164 -2.26 -8.64 -3.08
C PHE A 164 -1.94 -8.75 -1.59
N SER A 165 -2.83 -8.22 -0.76
CA SER A 165 -2.83 -8.56 0.65
C SER A 165 -3.31 -10.00 0.85
N GLN A 166 -3.08 -10.56 2.04
CA GLN A 166 -3.62 -11.87 2.37
C GLN A 166 -5.14 -11.92 2.25
N GLN A 167 -5.83 -10.86 2.67
CA GLN A 167 -7.29 -10.76 2.58
C GLN A 167 -7.74 -10.72 1.11
N GLN A 168 -7.08 -9.92 0.28
CA GLN A 168 -7.38 -9.84 -1.16
C GLN A 168 -7.11 -11.17 -1.87
N LEU A 169 -6.06 -11.92 -1.49
CA LEU A 169 -5.83 -13.27 -2.03
C LEU A 169 -6.93 -14.25 -1.62
N GLN A 170 -7.41 -14.18 -0.38
CA GLN A 170 -8.53 -15.01 0.05
C GLN A 170 -9.80 -14.69 -0.74
N GLU A 171 -10.07 -13.40 -0.97
CA GLU A 171 -11.20 -12.97 -1.79
C GLU A 171 -11.04 -13.42 -3.25
N PHE A 172 -9.83 -13.32 -3.81
CA PHE A 172 -9.52 -13.76 -5.16
C PHE A 172 -9.81 -15.25 -5.36
N LEU A 173 -9.39 -16.10 -4.42
CA LEU A 173 -9.62 -17.55 -4.44
C LEU A 173 -11.11 -17.94 -4.32
N LEU A 174 -11.98 -17.03 -3.86
CA LEU A 174 -13.42 -17.27 -3.84
C LEU A 174 -14.08 -17.01 -5.21
N PHE A 175 -13.40 -16.26 -6.07
CA PHE A 175 -13.90 -15.94 -7.40
C PHE A 175 -13.27 -16.79 -8.50
N GLU A 176 -12.07 -17.34 -8.28
CA GLU A 176 -11.47 -18.36 -9.16
C GLU A 176 -12.43 -19.53 -9.40
#